data_AF-A0A0X3PXU7-F1
#
_entry.id   AF-A0A0X3PXU7-F1
#
_cell.length_a   1.000
_cell.length_b   1.000
_cell.length_c   1.000
_cell.angle_alpha   90.00
_cell.angle_beta   90.00
_cell.angle_gamma   90.00
#
_symmetry.space_group_name_H-M   'P 1'
#
loop_
_entity.id
_entity.type
_entity.pdbx_description
1 polymer ?
#
loop_
_entity_poly.entity_id
_entity_poly.type
_entity_poly.pdbx_seq_one_letter_code
_entity_poly.pdbx_strand_id
1 'polypeptide(L)'
;MIRVLRQDCHARLRKYRQGIDQEKARCCEFMGEGGTKLLQQRVTELARELKATRDAALGKKFCKLSYPMSHNLSSEELTKKKVQVLRHEASFNTADAKPVNVIVAVELLSNQTESSEETKSLIRHQVSSLLLAHQPREILPKVERDSVRELKADRDIVIVPADKGRSTVVLDRTDYI
;
A
#
# COMPACT_ATOMS: atom_id res chain seq x y z
N MET A 1 4.53 -8.34 22.56
CA MET A 1 3.07 -8.13 22.43
C MET A 1 2.47 -8.73 21.16
N ILE A 2 2.99 -8.43 19.96
CA ILE A 2 2.43 -8.90 18.67
C ILE A 2 2.41 -10.44 18.52
N ARG A 3 3.44 -11.15 18.99
CA ARG A 3 3.50 -12.62 18.91
C ARG A 3 2.39 -13.32 19.70
N VAL A 4 2.02 -12.79 20.87
CA VAL A 4 0.97 -13.34 21.74
C VAL A 4 -0.41 -13.12 21.10
N LEU A 5 -0.67 -11.94 20.56
CA LEU A 5 -1.92 -11.65 19.84
C LEU A 5 -2.10 -12.55 18.61
N ARG A 6 -1.03 -12.82 17.86
CA ARG A 6 -1.08 -13.73 16.71
C ARG A 6 -1.43 -15.15 17.14
N GLN A 7 -0.80 -15.66 18.20
CA GLN A 7 -1.05 -17.00 18.73
C GLN A 7 -2.50 -17.15 19.24
N ASP A 8 -2.99 -16.16 19.98
CA ASP A 8 -4.37 -16.10 20.45
C ASP A 8 -5.38 -16.12 19.28
N CYS A 9 -5.14 -15.31 18.25
CA CYS A 9 -5.95 -15.33 17.02
C CYS A 9 -5.98 -16.71 16.37
N HIS A 10 -4.84 -17.38 16.22
CA HIS A 10 -4.79 -18.73 15.67
C HIS A 10 -5.53 -19.75 16.54
N ALA A 11 -5.43 -19.64 17.87
CA ALA A 11 -6.13 -20.52 18.80
C ALA A 11 -7.66 -20.37 18.68
N ARG A 12 -8.16 -19.12 18.63
CA ARG A 12 -9.58 -18.85 18.41
C ARG A 12 -10.08 -19.37 17.06
N LEU A 13 -9.31 -19.14 15.99
CA LEU A 13 -9.67 -19.65 14.66
C LEU A 13 -9.77 -21.17 14.63
N ARG A 14 -8.84 -21.88 15.27
CA ARG A 14 -8.92 -23.34 15.40
C ARG A 14 -10.17 -23.78 16.17
N LYS A 15 -10.46 -23.14 17.30
CA LYS A 15 -11.65 -23.44 18.11
C LYS A 15 -12.94 -23.25 17.31
N TYR A 16 -13.08 -22.14 16.59
CA TYR A 16 -14.27 -21.89 15.76
C TYR A 16 -14.38 -22.88 14.61
N ARG A 17 -13.26 -23.22 13.95
CA ARG A 17 -13.25 -24.22 12.89
C ARG A 17 -13.73 -25.58 13.40
N GLN A 18 -13.23 -26.01 14.55
CA GLN A 18 -13.65 -27.26 15.17
C GLN A 18 -15.14 -27.27 15.51
N GLY A 19 -15.67 -26.17 16.06
CA GLY A 19 -17.10 -26.04 16.33
C GLY A 19 -17.96 -26.09 15.05
N ILE A 20 -17.52 -25.42 13.98
CA ILE A 20 -18.20 -25.46 12.67
C ILE A 20 -18.19 -26.88 12.10
N ASP A 21 -17.07 -27.59 12.19
CA ASP A 21 -16.96 -28.96 11.68
C ASP A 21 -17.85 -29.93 12.48
N GLN A 22 -17.97 -29.73 13.79
CA GLN A 22 -18.88 -30.49 14.64
C GLN A 22 -20.36 -30.26 14.27
N GLU A 23 -20.76 -29.00 14.06
CA GLU A 23 -22.14 -28.70 13.64
C GLU A 23 -22.43 -29.18 12.22
N LYS A 24 -21.45 -29.16 11.31
CA LYS A 24 -21.60 -29.78 9.99
C LYS A 24 -21.84 -31.28 10.09
N ALA A 25 -21.14 -31.98 10.98
CA ALA A 25 -21.37 -33.40 11.22
C ALA A 25 -22.79 -33.67 11.73
N ARG A 26 -23.27 -32.88 12.70
CA ARG A 26 -24.66 -32.96 13.20
C ARG A 26 -25.70 -32.71 12.12
N CYS A 27 -25.49 -31.70 11.28
CA CYS A 27 -26.37 -31.45 10.13
C CYS A 27 -26.38 -32.63 9.14
N CYS A 28 -25.25 -33.33 8.99
CA CYS A 28 -25.13 -34.49 8.10
C CYS A 28 -25.90 -35.70 8.64
N GLU A 29 -25.88 -35.89 9.96
CA GLU A 29 -26.69 -36.90 10.64
C GLU A 29 -28.19 -36.61 10.50
N PHE A 30 -28.61 -35.33 10.54
CA PHE A 30 -30.03 -34.94 10.50
C PHE A 30 -30.63 -34.89 9.09
N MET A 31 -29.92 -34.32 8.10
CA MET A 31 -30.46 -34.09 6.73
C MET A 31 -29.79 -34.94 5.64
N GLY A 32 -28.82 -35.78 6.01
CA GLY A 32 -28.02 -36.56 5.08
C GLY A 32 -27.02 -35.72 4.29
N GLU A 33 -26.05 -36.40 3.68
CA GLU A 33 -24.90 -35.77 3.01
C GLU A 33 -25.30 -34.87 1.82
N GLY A 34 -26.37 -35.23 1.12
CA GLY A 34 -26.90 -34.45 0.00
C GLY A 34 -27.47 -33.09 0.45
N GLY A 35 -28.28 -33.10 1.52
CA GLY A 35 -28.85 -31.88 2.10
C GLY A 35 -27.78 -30.95 2.68
N THR A 36 -26.76 -31.50 3.34
CA THR A 36 -25.65 -30.70 3.87
C THR A 36 -24.77 -30.10 2.80
N LYS A 37 -24.51 -30.82 1.71
CA LYS A 37 -23.74 -30.28 0.57
C LYS A 37 -24.45 -29.09 -0.05
N LEU A 38 -25.77 -29.18 -0.25
CA LEU A 38 -26.58 -28.08 -0.78
C LEU A 38 -26.57 -26.86 0.15
N LEU A 39 -26.73 -27.09 1.46
CA LEU A 39 -26.66 -26.02 2.45
C LEU A 39 -25.29 -25.35 2.49
N GLN A 40 -24.21 -26.13 2.47
CA GLN A 40 -22.85 -25.61 2.44
C GLN A 40 -22.59 -24.77 1.18
N GLN A 41 -23.12 -25.20 0.03
CA GLN A 41 -23.02 -24.46 -1.23
C GLN A 41 -23.72 -23.09 -1.11
N ARG A 42 -24.95 -23.05 -0.61
CA ARG A 42 -25.71 -21.80 -0.41
C ARG A 42 -25.04 -20.85 0.57
N VAL A 43 -24.54 -21.36 1.70
CA VAL A 43 -23.80 -20.54 2.67
C VAL A 43 -22.53 -19.95 2.05
N THR A 44 -21.81 -20.74 1.25
CA THR A 44 -20.59 -20.29 0.58
C THR A 44 -20.89 -19.22 -0.47
N GLU A 45 -21.97 -19.39 -1.23
CA GLU A 45 -22.45 -18.42 -2.21
C GLU A 45 -22.83 -17.09 -1.54
N LEU A 46 -23.67 -17.14 -0.50
CA LEU A 46 -24.07 -15.95 0.26
C LEU A 46 -22.86 -15.23 0.89
N ALA A 47 -21.90 -15.99 1.43
CA ALA A 47 -20.67 -15.42 1.98
C ALA A 47 -19.83 -14.70 0.92
N ARG A 48 -19.77 -15.23 -0.31
CA ARG A 48 -19.10 -14.58 -1.44
C ARG A 48 -19.80 -13.29 -1.85
N GLU A 49 -21.13 -13.31 -1.95
CA GLU A 49 -21.93 -12.12 -2.30
C GLU A 49 -21.73 -11.00 -1.28
N LEU A 50 -21.90 -11.30 0.01
CA LEU A 50 -21.70 -10.32 1.09
C LEU A 50 -20.27 -9.76 1.09
N LYS A 51 -19.26 -10.61 0.85
CA LYS A 51 -17.88 -10.17 0.72
C LYS A 51 -17.70 -9.25 -0.48
N ALA A 52 -18.25 -9.59 -1.64
CA ALA A 52 -18.18 -8.77 -2.84
C ALA A 52 -18.86 -7.41 -2.64
N THR A 53 -20.02 -7.36 -2.00
CA THR A 53 -20.71 -6.09 -1.65
C THR A 53 -19.84 -5.24 -0.72
N ARG A 54 -19.28 -5.83 0.33
CA ARG A 54 -18.39 -5.12 1.26
C ARG A 54 -17.14 -4.62 0.54
N ASP A 55 -16.50 -5.45 -0.26
CA ASP A 55 -15.27 -5.11 -0.98
C ASP A 55 -15.54 -4.02 -2.04
N ALA A 56 -16.70 -4.03 -2.71
CA ALA A 56 -17.12 -2.95 -3.60
C ALA A 56 -17.37 -1.63 -2.84
N ALA A 57 -18.04 -1.69 -1.68
CA ALA A 57 -18.26 -0.52 -0.84
C ALA A 57 -16.96 0.07 -0.30
N LEU A 58 -16.02 -0.80 0.11
CA LEU A 58 -14.67 -0.40 0.51
C LEU A 58 -13.89 0.15 -0.68
N GLY A 59 -13.95 -0.48 -1.85
CA GLY A 59 -13.33 -0.01 -3.09
C GLY A 59 -13.75 1.41 -3.43
N LYS A 60 -15.05 1.72 -3.37
CA LYS A 60 -15.57 3.09 -3.57
C LYS A 60 -15.00 4.10 -2.56
N LYS A 61 -14.78 3.69 -1.30
CA LYS A 61 -14.14 4.53 -0.28
C LYS A 61 -12.64 4.70 -0.54
N PHE A 62 -11.94 3.64 -0.94
CA PHE A 62 -10.53 3.70 -1.30
C PHE A 62 -10.27 4.52 -2.56
N CYS A 63 -11.16 4.49 -3.57
CA CYS A 63 -11.05 5.36 -4.74
C CYS A 63 -11.09 6.85 -4.36
N LYS A 64 -11.88 7.23 -3.34
CA LYS A 64 -11.88 8.59 -2.80
C LYS A 64 -10.56 8.96 -2.09
N LEU A 65 -9.86 7.97 -1.54
CA LEU A 65 -8.57 8.13 -0.85
C LEU A 65 -7.37 7.97 -1.79
N SER A 66 -7.56 7.41 -2.98
CA SER A 66 -6.51 7.07 -3.94
C SER A 66 -6.16 8.21 -4.90
N TYR A 67 -6.90 9.31 -4.89
CA TYR A 67 -6.48 10.51 -5.60
C TYR A 67 -5.33 11.16 -4.82
N PRO A 68 -4.14 11.36 -5.42
CA PRO A 68 -3.13 12.24 -4.86
C PRO A 68 -3.81 13.60 -4.64
N MET A 69 -3.95 13.99 -3.38
CA MET A 69 -4.60 15.25 -3.06
C MET A 69 -3.56 16.35 -3.23
N SER A 70 -3.54 16.96 -4.41
CA SER A 70 -2.86 18.25 -4.57
C SER A 70 -3.84 19.33 -4.12
N HIS A 71 -3.52 19.98 -3.00
CA HIS A 71 -4.27 21.11 -2.49
C HIS A 71 -3.58 22.39 -2.91
N ASN A 72 -4.26 23.21 -3.70
CA ASN A 72 -3.83 24.57 -3.93
C ASN A 72 -4.42 25.45 -2.83
N LEU A 73 -3.56 25.97 -1.98
CA LEU A 73 -3.89 26.92 -0.92
C LEU A 73 -3.26 28.30 -1.19
N SER A 74 -2.53 28.44 -2.31
CA SER A 74 -2.01 29.72 -2.81
C SER A 74 -3.14 30.58 -3.38
N SER A 75 -2.94 31.90 -3.32
CA SER A 75 -3.79 32.91 -3.94
C SER A 75 -3.77 32.87 -5.47
N GLU A 76 -2.77 32.24 -6.09
CA GLU A 76 -2.70 32.06 -7.55
C GLU A 76 -3.56 30.87 -8.02
N GLU A 77 -4.38 31.08 -9.04
CA GLU A 77 -5.16 30.00 -9.64
C GLU A 77 -4.27 29.08 -10.49
N LEU A 78 -3.83 27.97 -9.92
CA LEU A 78 -3.09 26.95 -10.66
C LEU A 78 -3.96 26.33 -11.75
N THR A 79 -3.50 26.41 -13.01
CA THR A 79 -4.18 25.75 -14.14
C THR A 79 -4.32 24.25 -13.88
N LYS A 80 -5.42 23.65 -14.34
CA LYS A 80 -5.68 22.18 -14.21
C LYS A 80 -4.50 21.32 -14.64
N LYS A 81 -3.74 21.76 -15.66
CA LYS A 81 -2.52 21.10 -16.14
C LYS A 81 -1.39 21.13 -15.10
N LYS A 82 -1.13 22.27 -14.44
CA LYS A 82 -0.15 22.41 -13.36
C LYS A 82 -0.51 21.54 -12.15
N VAL A 83 -1.80 21.52 -11.76
CA VAL A 83 -2.30 20.66 -10.68
C VAL A 83 -2.16 19.17 -11.02
N GLN A 84 -2.43 18.77 -12.26
CA GLN A 84 -2.28 17.38 -12.70
C GLN A 84 -0.82 16.91 -12.67
N VAL A 85 0.10 17.78 -13.07
CA VAL A 85 1.55 17.53 -13.03
C VAL A 85 2.03 17.32 -11.58
N LEU A 86 1.58 18.17 -10.66
CA LEU A 86 1.90 18.02 -9.23
C LEU A 86 1.37 16.73 -8.62
N ARG A 87 0.18 16.28 -9.03
CA ARG A 87 -0.38 14.98 -8.59
C ARG A 87 0.48 13.82 -9.06
N HIS A 88 0.99 13.90 -10.29
CA HIS A 88 1.83 12.87 -10.84
C HIS A 88 3.18 12.83 -10.11
N GLU A 89 3.82 13.98 -9.87
CA GLU A 89 5.03 14.08 -9.05
C GLU A 89 4.81 13.55 -7.62
N ALA A 90 3.73 13.97 -6.94
CA ALA A 90 3.41 13.54 -5.57
C ALA A 90 3.24 12.03 -5.42
N SER A 91 2.73 11.38 -6.49
CA SER A 91 2.56 9.93 -6.54
C SER A 91 3.89 9.15 -6.60
N PHE A 92 4.99 9.85 -6.93
CA PHE A 92 6.35 9.30 -7.06
C PHE A 92 7.35 9.85 -6.03
N ASN A 93 6.87 10.48 -4.95
CA ASN A 93 7.71 10.96 -3.83
C ASN A 93 8.41 9.83 -3.03
N THR A 94 8.66 8.67 -3.63
CA THR A 94 9.63 7.67 -3.16
C THR A 94 11.06 7.96 -3.63
N ALA A 95 11.29 9.08 -4.32
CA ALA A 95 12.62 9.52 -4.76
C ALA A 95 13.66 9.59 -3.62
N ASP A 96 13.20 9.78 -2.37
CA ASP A 96 14.05 9.89 -1.19
C ASP A 96 14.36 8.57 -0.48
N ALA A 97 13.83 7.43 -0.96
CA ALA A 97 14.21 6.13 -0.44
C ALA A 97 15.65 5.82 -0.89
N LYS A 98 16.63 6.42 -0.19
CA LYS A 98 18.04 6.19 -0.45
C LYS A 98 18.32 4.70 -0.36
N PRO A 99 18.92 4.08 -1.39
CA PRO A 99 19.32 2.67 -1.38
C PRO A 99 20.10 2.28 -0.12
N VAL A 100 20.82 3.24 0.47
CA VAL A 100 21.55 3.12 1.73
C VAL A 100 20.71 2.53 2.87
N ASN A 101 19.47 2.98 3.07
CA ASN A 101 18.63 2.47 4.16
C ASN A 101 18.21 1.02 3.93
N VAL A 102 18.00 0.63 2.67
CA VAL A 102 17.68 -0.75 2.28
C VAL A 102 18.90 -1.65 2.50
N ILE A 103 20.09 -1.19 2.11
CA ILE A 103 21.36 -1.91 2.33
C ILE A 103 21.58 -2.13 3.84
N VAL A 104 21.45 -1.09 4.66
CA VAL A 104 21.62 -1.18 6.11
C VAL A 104 20.64 -2.17 6.74
N ALA A 105 19.37 -2.15 6.32
CA ALA A 105 18.35 -3.07 6.84
C ALA A 105 18.65 -4.53 6.44
N VAL A 106 19.06 -4.77 5.19
CA VAL A 106 19.42 -6.12 4.71
C VAL A 106 20.66 -6.65 5.42
N GLU A 107 21.68 -5.83 5.62
CA GLU A 107 22.89 -6.22 6.35
C GLU A 107 22.58 -6.52 7.82
N LEU A 108 21.77 -5.68 8.47
CA LEU A 108 21.33 -5.92 9.85
C LEU A 108 20.60 -7.26 9.99
N LEU A 109 19.66 -7.55 9.08
CA LEU A 109 18.92 -8.82 9.07
C LEU A 109 19.84 -10.01 8.78
N SER A 110 20.80 -9.85 7.87
CA SER A 110 21.78 -10.89 7.53
C SER A 110 22.72 -11.20 8.70
N ASN A 111 23.03 -10.20 9.53
CA ASN A 111 23.85 -10.38 10.73
C ASN A 111 23.07 -10.97 11.91
N GLN A 112 21.76 -10.74 12.00
CA GLN A 112 20.89 -11.34 13.02
C GLN A 112 20.49 -12.79 12.72
N THR A 113 20.61 -13.23 11.47
CA THR A 113 20.21 -14.57 11.06
C THR A 113 21.43 -15.51 11.11
N GLU A 114 21.30 -16.65 11.79
CA GLU A 114 22.29 -17.74 11.78
C GLU A 114 22.24 -18.50 10.44
N SER A 115 22.47 -17.80 9.33
CA SER A 115 22.59 -18.38 8.00
C SER A 115 24.05 -18.61 7.62
N SER A 116 24.31 -19.57 6.74
CA SER A 116 25.63 -19.78 6.13
C SER A 116 26.10 -18.51 5.39
N GLU A 117 27.42 -18.29 5.37
CA GLU A 117 28.03 -17.15 4.68
C GLU A 117 27.73 -17.13 3.17
N GLU A 118 27.56 -18.32 2.57
CA GLU A 118 27.13 -18.47 1.17
C GLU A 118 25.71 -17.94 0.94
N THR A 119 24.81 -18.09 1.92
CA THR A 119 23.45 -17.55 1.83
C THR A 119 23.47 -16.02 1.98
N LYS A 120 24.31 -15.49 2.88
CA LYS A 120 24.49 -14.05 3.06
C LYS A 120 25.08 -13.40 1.81
N SER A 121 26.08 -14.03 1.19
CA SER A 121 26.67 -13.54 -0.06
C SER A 121 25.67 -13.56 -1.23
N LEU A 122 24.84 -14.59 -1.33
CA LEU A 122 23.77 -14.67 -2.33
C LEU A 122 22.74 -13.55 -2.16
N ILE A 123 22.32 -13.27 -0.92
CA ILE A 123 21.39 -12.18 -0.60
C ILE A 123 22.01 -10.82 -0.97
N ARG A 124 23.27 -10.57 -0.57
CA ARG A 124 23.99 -9.34 -0.93
C ARG A 124 24.07 -9.15 -2.44
N HIS A 125 24.37 -10.22 -3.18
CA HIS A 125 24.45 -10.19 -4.64
C HIS A 125 23.10 -9.90 -5.28
N GLN A 126 22.03 -10.54 -4.83
CA GLN A 126 20.66 -10.30 -5.32
C GLN A 126 20.21 -8.86 -5.04
N VAL A 127 20.43 -8.36 -3.83
CA VAL A 127 20.09 -6.98 -3.47
C VAL A 127 20.91 -5.99 -4.29
N SER A 128 22.21 -6.23 -4.47
CA SER A 128 23.06 -5.39 -5.33
C SER A 128 22.57 -5.39 -6.79
N SER A 129 22.19 -6.56 -7.32
CA SER A 129 21.61 -6.67 -8.67
C SER A 129 20.29 -5.91 -8.80
N LEU A 130 19.41 -5.98 -7.79
CA LEU A 130 18.16 -5.22 -7.76
C LEU A 130 18.39 -3.71 -7.68
N LEU A 131 19.39 -3.27 -6.90
CA LEU A 131 19.76 -1.86 -6.79
C LEU A 131 20.40 -1.34 -8.08
N LEU A 132 21.19 -2.16 -8.78
CA LEU A 132 21.75 -1.81 -10.09
C LEU A 132 20.68 -1.81 -11.20
N ALA A 133 19.70 -2.71 -11.12
CA ALA A 133 18.55 -2.74 -12.01
C ALA A 133 17.54 -1.62 -11.72
N HIS A 134 17.65 -0.96 -10.56
CA HIS A 134 16.87 0.23 -10.24
C HIS A 134 17.37 1.41 -11.08
N GLN A 135 16.87 1.48 -12.31
CA GLN A 135 16.88 2.71 -13.08
C GLN A 135 15.86 3.65 -12.42
N PRO A 136 16.25 4.86 -11.98
CA PRO A 136 15.27 5.90 -11.69
C PRO A 136 14.43 6.06 -12.95
N ARG A 137 13.20 5.56 -12.95
CA ARG A 137 12.32 5.79 -14.08
C ARG A 137 12.14 7.31 -14.16
N GLU A 138 12.44 7.89 -15.31
CA GLU A 138 11.91 9.21 -15.64
C GLU A 138 10.41 9.01 -15.89
N ILE A 139 9.61 9.02 -14.82
CA ILE A 139 8.18 8.69 -14.93
C ILE A 139 7.41 9.88 -15.52
N LEU A 140 7.96 11.10 -15.44
CA LEU A 140 7.36 12.30 -16.01
C LEU A 140 7.87 12.56 -17.44
N PRO A 141 6.98 12.75 -18.42
CA PRO A 141 7.36 13.20 -19.76
C PRO A 141 8.00 14.61 -19.68
N LYS A 142 8.83 14.94 -20.68
CA LYS A 142 9.65 16.17 -20.69
C LYS A 142 8.82 17.45 -20.43
N VAL A 143 7.64 17.55 -21.06
CA VAL A 143 6.72 18.68 -20.88
C VAL A 143 6.25 18.86 -19.44
N GLU A 144 5.98 17.75 -18.75
CA GLU A 144 5.55 17.78 -17.34
C GLU A 144 6.72 18.16 -16.42
N ARG A 145 7.93 17.67 -16.71
CA ARG A 145 9.14 18.08 -15.97
C ARG A 145 9.41 19.57 -16.09
N ASP A 146 9.32 20.11 -17.30
CA ASP A 146 9.54 21.54 -17.53
C ASP A 146 8.46 22.37 -16.80
N SER A 147 7.22 21.89 -16.77
CA SER A 147 6.13 22.51 -16.00
C SER A 147 6.38 22.48 -14.48
N VAL A 148 6.91 21.36 -13.93
CA VAL A 148 7.32 21.28 -12.51
C VAL A 148 8.45 22.27 -12.23
N ARG A 149 9.44 22.35 -13.11
CA ARG A 149 10.60 23.26 -12.95
C ARG A 149 10.17 24.71 -12.94
N GLU A 150 9.27 25.09 -13.86
CA GLU A 150 8.69 26.43 -13.91
C GLU A 150 7.94 26.74 -12.61
N LEU A 151 7.14 25.79 -12.11
CA LEU A 151 6.39 25.96 -10.87
C LEU A 151 7.29 26.03 -9.62
N LYS A 152 8.41 25.31 -9.59
CA LYS A 152 9.42 25.41 -8.51
C LYS A 152 10.30 26.65 -8.61
N ALA A 153 10.37 27.27 -9.78
CA ALA A 153 11.14 28.50 -10.01
C ALA A 153 10.35 29.76 -9.63
N ASP A 154 9.03 29.64 -9.53
CA ASP A 154 8.16 30.66 -8.99
C ASP A 154 8.57 30.99 -7.54
N ARG A 155 8.79 32.27 -7.29
CA ARG A 155 9.30 32.75 -6.00
C ARG A 155 8.18 33.04 -5.01
N ASP A 156 6.96 33.19 -5.49
CA ASP A 156 5.80 33.62 -4.72
C ASP A 156 5.04 32.42 -4.14
N ILE A 157 5.30 31.21 -4.62
CA ILE A 157 4.69 29.97 -4.14
C ILE A 157 5.72 28.98 -3.56
N VAL A 158 5.26 28.16 -2.62
CA VAL A 158 6.04 27.08 -1.99
C VAL A 158 5.29 25.76 -2.17
N ILE A 159 5.98 24.74 -2.66
CA ILE A 159 5.44 23.40 -2.91
C ILE A 159 5.99 22.45 -1.85
N VAL A 160 5.12 21.96 -0.96
CA VAL A 160 5.51 21.13 0.18
C VAL A 160 4.90 19.73 0.05
N PRO A 161 5.71 18.66 0.14
CA PRO A 161 5.17 17.32 0.28
C PRO A 161 4.52 17.17 1.67
N ALA A 162 3.26 16.73 1.72
CA ALA A 162 2.63 16.41 2.99
C ALA A 162 3.15 15.05 3.49
N ASP A 163 3.64 15.02 4.74
CA ASP A 163 4.26 13.85 5.39
C ASP A 163 3.39 12.57 5.34
N LYS A 164 2.08 12.71 5.18
CA LYS A 164 1.13 11.60 5.12
C LYS A 164 0.26 11.70 3.86
N GLY A 165 0.42 10.74 2.95
CA GLY A 165 -0.59 10.45 1.93
C GLY A 165 -0.29 10.86 0.49
N ARG A 166 0.99 10.94 0.07
CA ARG A 166 1.35 11.25 -1.35
C ARG A 166 0.62 12.50 -1.86
N SER A 167 0.51 13.49 -0.98
CA SER A 167 -0.20 14.73 -1.21
C SER A 167 0.82 15.86 -1.26
N THR A 168 0.55 16.86 -2.08
CA THR A 168 1.41 18.03 -2.23
C THR A 168 0.56 19.27 -2.01
N VAL A 169 1.02 20.14 -1.13
CA VAL A 169 0.36 21.41 -0.84
C VAL A 169 1.14 22.50 -1.53
N VAL A 170 0.44 23.37 -2.27
CA VAL A 170 1.01 24.61 -2.81
C VAL A 170 0.48 25.76 -1.97
N LEU A 171 1.37 26.58 -1.44
CA LEU A 171 1.08 27.70 -0.55
C LEU A 171 1.69 28.96 -1.13
N ASP A 172 1.14 30.12 -0.76
CA ASP A 172 1.88 31.36 -0.94
C ASP A 172 3.09 31.37 0.00
N ARG A 173 4.20 31.93 -0.48
CA ARG A 173 5.42 32.01 0.30
C ARG A 173 5.24 32.82 1.59
N THR A 174 4.37 33.83 1.57
CA THR A 174 4.01 34.62 2.76
C THR A 174 3.37 33.78 3.85
N ASP A 175 2.63 32.74 3.47
CA ASP A 175 1.85 31.91 4.40
C ASP A 175 2.66 30.72 4.94
N TYR A 176 3.85 30.48 4.37
CA TYR A 176 4.75 29.40 4.75
C TYR A 176 5.89 29.84 5.71
N ILE A 177 6.21 31.14 5.76
CA ILE A 177 7.33 31.68 6.56
C ILE A 177 6.96 31.80 8.04
#